data_AF-A0A8H8YZP1-F1
#
_entry.id   AF-A0A8H8YZP1-F1
#
_cell.length_a   1.000
_cell.length_b   1.000
_cell.length_c   1.000
_cell.angle_alpha   90.00
_cell.angle_beta   90.00
_cell.angle_gamma   90.00
#
_symmetry.space_group_name_H-M   'P 1'
#
loop_
_entity.id
_entity.type
_entity.pdbx_description
1 polymer ?
#
loop_
_entity_poly.entity_id
_entity_poly.type
_entity_poly.pdbx_seq_one_letter_code
_entity_poly.pdbx_strand_id
1 'polypeptide(L)'
;MPQLHLPLFPQGATEVTASLAFKREADQITYYHGSLPVFTHAADDLASFRMITSQFCVSGHVKQAQIARVFGIPLVTVKRAIKRYREHGPRGFYIERKRRGAAVLTESVLAEAQRLLLEGISVAEVANRLELKQDTLSKAVRAGRLHVVKKKTIAPD
;
A
#
# COMPACT_ATOMS: atom_id res chain seq x y z
N MET A 1 -10.76 37.63 -17.67
CA MET A 1 -11.97 37.03 -18.26
C MET A 1 -11.81 35.52 -18.24
N PRO A 2 -12.61 34.74 -17.51
CA PRO A 2 -12.59 33.29 -17.67
C PRO A 2 -13.10 32.95 -19.09
N GLN A 3 -12.26 32.27 -19.87
CA GLN A 3 -12.57 31.90 -21.25
C GLN A 3 -13.62 30.78 -21.23
N LEU A 4 -14.67 30.91 -22.05
CA LEU A 4 -15.74 29.91 -22.12
C LEU A 4 -15.19 28.64 -22.78
N HIS A 5 -14.92 27.61 -21.99
CA HIS A 5 -14.55 26.30 -22.53
C HIS A 5 -15.83 25.52 -22.81
N LEU A 6 -16.08 25.21 -24.09
CA LEU A 6 -17.12 24.26 -24.48
C LEU A 6 -16.73 22.87 -23.94
N PRO A 7 -17.60 22.16 -23.20
CA PRO A 7 -17.33 20.82 -22.69
C PRO A 7 -17.39 19.79 -23.83
N LEU A 8 -16.45 19.90 -24.77
CA LEU A 8 -16.31 18.97 -25.89
C LEU A 8 -15.49 17.78 -25.42
N PHE A 9 -16.17 16.79 -24.85
CA PHE A 9 -15.56 15.51 -24.48
C PHE A 9 -15.83 14.44 -25.54
N PRO A 10 -14.95 13.43 -25.67
CA PRO A 10 -15.23 12.27 -26.51
C PRO A 10 -16.54 11.59 -26.12
N GLN A 11 -17.26 11.04 -27.11
CA GLN A 11 -18.50 10.31 -26.88
C GLN A 11 -18.28 9.16 -25.87
N GLY A 12 -19.18 9.06 -24.89
CA GLY A 12 -19.13 8.05 -23.84
C GLY A 12 -18.21 8.39 -22.66
N ALA A 13 -17.58 9.57 -22.64
CA ALA A 13 -16.88 10.05 -21.45
C ALA A 13 -17.89 10.48 -20.36
N THR A 14 -17.53 10.19 -19.11
CA THR A 14 -18.24 10.68 -17.92
C THR A 14 -17.61 11.99 -17.46
N GLU A 15 -18.39 13.05 -17.49
CA GLU A 15 -17.96 14.38 -17.05
C GLU A 15 -17.86 14.44 -15.52
N VAL A 16 -16.74 14.98 -15.02
CA VAL A 16 -16.50 15.25 -13.60
C VAL A 16 -16.68 16.74 -13.30
N THR A 17 -16.17 17.58 -14.19
CA THR A 17 -16.32 19.04 -14.23
C THR A 17 -16.47 19.50 -15.69
N ALA A 18 -16.72 20.79 -15.92
CA ALA A 18 -16.79 21.35 -17.27
C ALA A 18 -15.50 21.19 -18.09
N SER A 19 -14.35 20.91 -17.44
CA SER A 19 -13.07 20.74 -18.11
C SER A 19 -12.40 19.40 -17.83
N LEU A 20 -12.98 18.52 -17.01
CA LEU A 20 -12.41 17.22 -16.67
C LEU A 20 -13.45 16.11 -16.87
N ALA A 21 -13.11 15.11 -17.66
CA ALA A 21 -13.90 13.89 -17.83
C ALA A 21 -13.01 12.65 -17.77
N PHE A 22 -13.61 11.47 -17.68
CA PHE A 22 -12.91 10.21 -17.88
C PHE A 22 -13.74 9.26 -18.72
N LYS A 23 -13.08 8.37 -19.46
CA LYS A 23 -13.72 7.30 -20.22
C LYS A 23 -13.10 5.99 -19.83
N ARG A 24 -13.93 4.95 -19.69
CA ARG A 24 -13.47 3.58 -19.55
C ARG A 24 -13.67 2.86 -20.89
N GLU A 25 -12.60 2.28 -21.40
CA GLU A 25 -12.62 1.42 -22.58
C GLU A 25 -11.97 0.10 -22.19
N ALA A 26 -12.75 -0.98 -22.20
CA ALA A 26 -12.33 -2.29 -21.71
C ALA A 26 -11.72 -2.26 -20.29
N ASP A 27 -10.42 -2.52 -20.19
CA ASP A 27 -9.59 -2.57 -18.99
C ASP A 27 -8.77 -1.30 -18.77
N GLN A 28 -9.00 -0.24 -19.55
CA GLN A 28 -8.28 1.03 -19.43
C GLN A 28 -9.23 2.18 -19.06
N ILE A 29 -8.70 3.10 -18.25
CA ILE A 29 -9.36 4.36 -17.89
C ILE A 29 -8.49 5.50 -18.42
N THR A 30 -9.08 6.38 -19.23
CA THR A 30 -8.43 7.59 -19.74
C THR A 30 -9.12 8.83 -19.20
N TYR A 31 -8.34 9.77 -18.70
CA TYR A 31 -8.80 11.08 -18.22
C TYR A 31 -8.55 12.13 -19.29
N TYR A 32 -9.52 13.03 -19.45
CA TYR A 32 -9.50 14.08 -20.46
C TYR A 32 -9.62 15.45 -19.81
N HIS A 33 -8.78 16.39 -20.25
CA HIS A 33 -8.96 17.81 -19.97
C HIS A 33 -9.49 18.51 -21.22
N GLY A 34 -10.80 18.76 -21.29
CA GLY A 34 -11.48 19.01 -22.56
C GLY A 34 -11.41 17.77 -23.46
N SER A 35 -10.98 17.93 -24.71
CA SER A 35 -10.80 16.80 -25.64
C SER A 35 -9.43 16.11 -25.54
N LEU A 36 -8.48 16.67 -24.79
CA LEU A 36 -7.10 16.16 -24.70
C LEU A 36 -7.00 15.03 -23.66
N PRO A 37 -6.56 13.80 -24.02
CA PRO A 37 -6.22 12.78 -23.05
C PRO A 37 -4.96 13.19 -22.28
N VAL A 38 -5.04 13.20 -20.95
CA VAL A 38 -3.95 13.65 -20.07
C VAL A 38 -3.37 12.53 -19.21
N PHE A 39 -4.13 11.48 -18.92
CA PHE A 39 -3.65 10.30 -18.20
C PHE A 39 -4.41 9.05 -18.64
N THR A 40 -3.74 7.90 -18.60
CA THR A 40 -4.34 6.58 -18.77
C THR A 40 -3.78 5.62 -17.73
N HIS A 41 -4.62 4.72 -17.21
CA HIS A 41 -4.18 3.60 -16.37
C HIS A 41 -5.13 2.41 -16.48
N ALA A 42 -4.65 1.24 -16.07
CA ALA A 42 -5.46 0.03 -16.01
C ALA A 42 -6.60 0.19 -14.98
N ALA A 43 -7.77 -0.34 -15.29
CA ALA A 43 -8.98 -0.18 -14.48
C ALA A 43 -8.83 -0.76 -13.06
N ASP A 44 -7.93 -1.72 -12.87
CA ASP A 44 -7.59 -2.33 -11.59
C ASP A 44 -6.40 -1.66 -10.87
N ASP A 45 -5.68 -0.74 -11.54
CA ASP A 45 -4.59 0.04 -10.94
C ASP A 45 -5.13 1.16 -10.04
N LEU A 46 -5.48 0.78 -8.82
CA LEU A 46 -5.93 1.70 -7.78
C LEU A 46 -4.84 2.67 -7.32
N ALA A 47 -3.55 2.36 -7.53
CA ALA A 47 -2.47 3.27 -7.14
C ALA A 47 -2.46 4.47 -8.08
N SER A 48 -2.50 4.23 -9.39
CA SER A 48 -2.57 5.28 -10.41
C SER A 48 -3.88 6.06 -10.34
N PHE A 49 -5.03 5.40 -10.16
CA PHE A 49 -6.32 6.08 -9.92
C PHE A 49 -6.22 7.11 -8.79
N ARG A 50 -5.69 6.70 -7.63
CA ARG A 50 -5.56 7.58 -6.46
C ARG A 50 -4.55 8.70 -6.68
N MET A 51 -3.45 8.41 -7.37
CA MET A 51 -2.42 9.40 -7.68
C MET A 51 -2.98 10.48 -8.61
N ILE A 52 -3.55 10.09 -9.75
CA ILE A 52 -4.09 10.99 -10.78
C ILE A 52 -5.22 11.86 -10.22
N THR A 53 -6.21 11.26 -9.54
CA THR A 53 -7.33 12.03 -8.96
C THR A 53 -6.89 12.97 -7.83
N SER A 54 -5.84 12.61 -7.08
CA SER A 54 -5.23 13.51 -6.10
C SER A 54 -4.52 14.68 -6.77
N GLN A 55 -3.79 14.44 -7.85
CA GLN A 55 -3.14 15.49 -8.64
C GLN A 55 -4.16 16.50 -9.14
N PHE A 56 -5.26 16.05 -9.75
CA PHE A 56 -6.33 16.95 -10.21
C PHE A 56 -6.92 17.81 -9.08
N CYS A 57 -7.10 17.24 -7.89
CA CYS A 57 -7.59 18.00 -6.74
C CYS A 57 -6.58 19.04 -6.25
N VAL A 58 -5.29 18.69 -6.21
CA VAL A 58 -4.23 19.59 -5.74
C VAL A 58 -3.98 20.73 -6.74
N SER A 59 -4.07 20.45 -8.04
CA SER A 59 -3.97 21.45 -9.10
C SER A 59 -5.24 22.29 -9.29
N GLY A 60 -6.32 22.03 -8.53
CA GLY A 60 -7.54 22.82 -8.56
C GLY A 60 -8.51 22.51 -9.70
N HIS A 61 -8.28 21.45 -10.48
CA HIS A 61 -9.16 21.06 -11.60
C HIS A 61 -10.49 20.44 -11.15
N VAL A 62 -10.54 19.90 -9.93
CA VAL A 62 -11.72 19.21 -9.39
C VAL A 62 -11.79 19.30 -7.87
N LYS A 63 -13.01 19.40 -7.32
CA LYS A 63 -13.23 19.34 -5.87
C LYS A 63 -13.23 17.90 -5.37
N GLN A 64 -12.73 17.68 -4.16
CA GLN A 64 -12.68 16.37 -3.51
C GLN A 64 -14.06 15.68 -3.43
N ALA A 65 -15.11 16.48 -3.19
CA ALA A 65 -16.49 15.99 -3.14
C ALA A 65 -17.01 15.53 -4.51
N GLN A 66 -16.53 16.12 -5.62
CA GLN A 66 -16.89 15.68 -6.97
C GLN A 66 -16.26 14.33 -7.28
N ILE A 67 -14.97 14.13 -6.95
CA ILE A 67 -14.32 12.82 -7.05
C ILE A 67 -15.07 11.76 -6.23
N ALA A 68 -15.38 12.06 -4.97
CA ALA A 68 -16.11 11.13 -4.10
C ALA A 68 -17.48 10.74 -4.71
N ARG A 69 -18.23 11.71 -5.22
CA ARG A 69 -19.55 11.50 -5.81
C ARG A 69 -19.48 10.70 -7.11
N VAL A 70 -18.63 11.11 -8.04
CA VAL A 70 -18.56 10.52 -9.39
C VAL A 70 -18.05 9.08 -9.36
N PHE A 71 -17.07 8.79 -8.51
CA PHE A 71 -16.53 7.44 -8.38
C PHE A 71 -17.21 6.59 -7.31
N GLY A 72 -18.24 7.11 -6.61
CA GLY A 72 -18.95 6.38 -5.57
C GLY A 72 -18.06 5.95 -4.39
N ILE A 73 -17.01 6.72 -4.08
CA ILE A 73 -16.05 6.39 -3.02
C ILE A 73 -16.22 7.30 -1.79
N PRO A 74 -15.96 6.80 -0.57
CA PRO A 74 -16.04 7.63 0.63
C PRO A 74 -15.13 8.85 0.56
N LEU A 75 -15.64 10.03 0.93
CA LEU A 75 -14.88 11.29 0.91
C LEU A 75 -13.61 11.21 1.78
N VAL A 76 -13.64 10.44 2.87
CA VAL A 76 -12.46 10.21 3.72
C VAL A 76 -11.32 9.52 2.97
N THR A 77 -11.63 8.60 2.05
CA THR A 77 -10.65 7.92 1.21
C THR A 77 -9.98 8.90 0.26
N VAL A 78 -10.76 9.79 -0.36
CA VAL A 78 -10.25 10.87 -1.22
C VAL A 78 -9.33 11.80 -0.43
N LYS A 79 -9.77 12.27 0.74
CA LYS A 79 -8.96 13.14 1.63
C LYS A 79 -7.62 12.50 2.00
N ARG A 80 -7.60 11.21 2.32
CA ARG A 80 -6.36 10.47 2.67
C ARG A 80 -5.40 10.36 1.48
N ALA A 81 -5.92 10.11 0.28
CA ALA A 81 -5.11 10.08 -0.94
C ALA A 81 -4.50 11.46 -1.23
N ILE A 82 -5.30 12.53 -1.16
CA ILE A 82 -4.83 13.91 -1.38
C ILE A 82 -3.77 14.30 -0.35
N LYS A 83 -3.97 13.96 0.93
CA LYS A 83 -2.96 14.20 1.98
C LYS A 83 -1.62 13.55 1.61
N ARG A 84 -1.65 12.27 1.21
CA ARG A 84 -0.45 11.55 0.75
C ARG A 84 0.21 12.22 -0.44
N TYR A 85 -0.55 12.68 -1.43
CA TYR A 85 0.01 13.40 -2.59
C TYR A 85 0.71 14.70 -2.15
N ARG A 86 0.12 15.45 -1.21
CA ARG A 86 0.74 16.68 -0.69
C ARG A 86 2.03 16.42 0.08
N GLU A 87 2.10 15.33 0.84
CA GLU A 87 3.26 14.99 1.68
C GLU A 87 4.40 14.30 0.91
N HIS A 88 4.07 13.51 -0.11
CA HIS A 88 5.04 12.60 -0.74
C HIS A 88 5.04 12.66 -2.27
N GLY A 89 4.20 13.50 -2.87
CA GLY A 89 4.01 13.56 -4.32
C GLY A 89 3.50 12.25 -4.91
N PRO A 90 3.68 12.04 -6.23
CA PRO A 90 3.33 10.80 -6.91
C PRO A 90 4.01 9.56 -6.30
N ARG A 91 5.27 9.69 -5.86
CA ARG A 91 6.05 8.59 -5.28
C ARG A 91 5.33 7.92 -4.10
N GLY A 92 4.57 8.67 -3.31
CA GLY A 92 3.83 8.15 -2.15
C GLY A 92 2.82 7.04 -2.47
N PHE A 93 2.37 6.93 -3.73
CA PHE A 93 1.40 5.91 -4.15
C PHE A 93 2.04 4.59 -4.58
N TYR A 94 3.33 4.62 -4.91
CA TYR A 94 4.06 3.49 -5.48
C TYR A 94 5.12 2.91 -4.54
N ILE A 95 5.30 3.48 -3.34
CA ILE A 95 6.14 2.89 -2.30
C ILE A 95 5.37 1.79 -1.58
N GLU A 96 6.02 0.65 -1.35
CA GLU A 96 5.48 -0.40 -0.51
C GLU A 96 5.14 0.12 0.89
N ARG A 97 3.95 -0.24 1.39
CA ARG A 97 3.57 0.14 2.75
C ARG A 97 4.56 -0.46 3.73
N LYS A 98 5.22 0.40 4.51
CA LYS A 98 5.90 -0.02 5.74
C LYS A 98 4.88 -0.69 6.64
N ARG A 99 4.90 -2.02 6.67
CA ARG A 99 4.14 -2.80 7.64
C ARG A 99 4.82 -2.59 8.99
N ARG A 100 4.04 -2.53 10.07
CA ARG A 100 4.64 -2.60 11.41
C ARG A 100 5.47 -3.89 11.47
N GLY A 101 6.72 -3.77 11.89
CA GLY A 101 7.56 -4.93 12.17
C GLY A 101 6.91 -5.83 13.21
N ALA A 102 7.43 -7.04 13.38
CA ALA A 102 6.97 -7.91 14.45
C ALA A 102 7.19 -7.19 15.79
N ALA A 103 6.11 -6.81 16.48
CA ALA A 103 6.17 -6.00 17.70
C ALA A 103 7.03 -6.63 18.80
N VAL A 104 7.28 -7.93 18.69
CA VAL A 104 7.87 -8.76 19.74
C VAL A 104 9.22 -9.35 19.34
N LEU A 105 9.50 -9.50 18.03
CA LEU A 105 10.81 -9.99 17.55
C LEU A 105 11.67 -8.80 17.14
N THR A 106 12.03 -7.96 18.11
CA THR A 106 13.04 -6.93 17.93
C THR A 106 14.42 -7.56 17.72
N GLU A 107 15.38 -6.76 17.24
CA GLU A 107 16.78 -7.23 17.07
C GLU A 107 17.38 -7.76 18.38
N SER A 108 17.10 -7.10 19.50
CA SER A 108 17.55 -7.54 20.83
C SER A 108 16.94 -8.89 21.23
N VAL A 109 15.64 -9.08 21.01
CA VAL A 109 14.94 -10.34 21.32
C VAL A 109 15.42 -11.47 20.42
N LEU A 110 15.71 -11.18 19.14
CA LEU A 110 16.28 -12.17 18.21
C LEU A 110 17.68 -12.57 18.62
N ALA A 111 18.54 -11.63 19.01
CA ALA A 111 19.90 -11.92 19.46
C ALA A 111 19.89 -12.83 20.71
N GLU A 112 19.04 -12.49 21.69
CA GLU A 112 18.93 -13.29 22.92
C GLU A 112 18.31 -14.67 22.66
N ALA A 113 17.24 -14.74 21.86
CA ALA A 113 16.67 -16.02 21.45
C ALA A 113 17.69 -16.88 20.70
N GLN A 114 18.50 -16.28 19.82
CA GLN A 114 19.54 -16.98 19.08
C GLN A 114 20.62 -17.53 20.00
N ARG A 115 21.05 -16.75 21.00
CA ARG A 115 22.02 -17.20 22.03
C ARG A 115 21.51 -18.43 22.77
N LEU A 116 20.29 -18.38 23.29
CA LEU A 116 19.69 -19.50 24.03
C LEU A 116 19.50 -20.74 23.15
N LEU A 117 19.14 -20.58 21.88
CA LEU A 117 19.03 -21.69 20.93
C LEU A 117 20.39 -22.32 20.59
N LEU A 118 21.47 -21.52 20.55
CA LEU A 118 22.83 -22.01 20.34
C LEU A 118 23.37 -22.76 21.57
N GLU A 119 22.95 -22.38 22.77
CA GLU A 119 23.20 -23.12 24.01
C GLU A 119 22.43 -24.47 24.07
N GLY A 120 21.64 -24.79 23.04
CA GLY A 120 20.92 -26.06 22.91
C GLY A 120 19.57 -26.08 23.62
N ILE A 121 19.08 -24.93 24.11
CA ILE A 121 17.77 -24.81 24.73
C ILE A 121 16.69 -24.97 23.66
N SER A 122 15.61 -25.69 23.99
CA SER A 122 14.53 -25.95 23.04
C SER A 122 13.75 -24.68 22.70
N VAL A 123 13.18 -24.61 21.49
CA VAL A 123 12.35 -23.47 21.05
C VAL A 123 11.18 -23.18 22.01
N ALA A 124 10.59 -24.23 22.60
CA ALA A 124 9.51 -24.09 23.57
C ALA A 124 9.98 -23.42 24.87
N GLU A 125 11.16 -23.81 25.35
CA GLU A 125 11.71 -23.27 26.59
C GLU A 125 12.25 -21.85 26.41
N VAL A 126 12.88 -21.55 25.27
CA VAL A 126 13.26 -20.17 24.91
C VAL A 126 12.02 -19.27 24.81
N ALA A 127 10.93 -19.77 24.24
CA ALA A 127 9.67 -19.02 24.16
C ALA A 127 9.15 -18.66 25.56
N ASN A 128 9.14 -19.61 26.49
CA ASN A 128 8.71 -19.37 27.86
C ASN A 128 9.62 -18.37 28.59
N ARG A 129 10.95 -18.50 28.46
CA ARG A 129 11.92 -17.60 29.12
C ARG A 129 11.82 -16.15 28.65
N LEU A 130 11.48 -15.96 27.37
CA LEU A 130 11.33 -14.63 26.76
C LEU A 130 9.88 -14.12 26.80
N GLU A 131 8.99 -14.84 27.48
CA GLU A 131 7.54 -14.54 27.55
C GLU A 131 6.88 -14.39 26.16
N LEU A 132 7.33 -15.23 25.22
CA LEU A 132 6.89 -15.25 23.82
C LEU A 132 5.97 -16.43 23.55
N LYS A 133 5.06 -16.25 22.59
CA LYS A 133 4.35 -17.41 22.01
C LYS A 133 5.35 -18.30 21.27
N GLN A 134 5.33 -19.60 21.56
CA GLN A 134 6.16 -20.59 20.87
C GLN A 134 5.99 -20.55 19.34
N ASP A 135 4.78 -20.29 18.85
CA ASP A 135 4.50 -20.16 17.41
C ASP A 135 5.27 -18.98 16.78
N THR A 136 5.51 -17.90 17.53
CA THR A 136 6.30 -16.75 17.07
C THR A 136 7.75 -17.14 16.81
N LEU A 137 8.40 -17.84 17.74
CA LEU A 137 9.77 -18.34 17.55
C LEU A 137 9.83 -19.44 16.50
N SER A 138 8.84 -20.34 16.47
CA SER A 138 8.76 -21.40 15.46
C SER A 138 8.64 -20.83 14.04
N LYS A 139 7.88 -19.74 13.85
CA LYS A 139 7.82 -19.00 12.58
C LYS A 139 9.14 -18.32 12.25
N ALA A 140 9.83 -17.75 13.23
CA ALA A 140 11.16 -17.15 13.02
C ALA A 140 12.19 -18.19 12.57
N VAL A 141 12.17 -19.40 13.16
CA VAL A 141 13.03 -20.52 12.74
C VAL A 141 12.69 -20.97 11.31
N ARG A 142 11.41 -21.20 11.00
CA ARG A 142 10.98 -21.57 9.63
C ARG A 142 11.32 -20.51 8.59
N ALA A 143 11.28 -19.23 8.96
CA ALA A 143 11.65 -18.11 8.12
C ALA A 143 13.18 -17.88 8.03
N GLY A 144 13.99 -18.73 8.67
CA GLY A 144 15.46 -18.63 8.65
C GLY A 144 16.04 -17.47 9.46
N ARG A 145 15.24 -16.82 10.32
CA ARG A 145 15.70 -15.71 11.18
C ARG A 145 16.32 -16.19 12.50
N LEU A 146 16.03 -17.44 12.89
CA LEU A 146 16.63 -18.10 14.05
C LEU A 146 17.09 -19.50 13.64
N HIS A 147 18.21 -19.94 14.20
CA HIS A 147 18.81 -21.25 13.93
C HIS A 147 18.85 -22.09 15.20
N VAL A 148 18.49 -23.36 15.06
CA VAL A 148 18.48 -24.33 16.17
C VAL A 148 19.61 -25.33 15.95
N VAL A 149 20.37 -25.64 16.99
CA VAL A 149 21.41 -26.67 16.93
C VAL A 149 20.73 -28.04 16.82
N LYS A 150 21.01 -28.78 15.75
CA LYS A 150 20.55 -30.18 15.63
C LYS A 150 21.32 -31.01 16.64
N LYS A 151 20.64 -31.62 17.63
CA LYS A 151 21.26 -32.67 18.47
C LYS A 151 21.75 -33.79 17.54
N LYS A 152 23.05 -34.11 17.58
CA LYS A 152 23.56 -35.37 17.04
C LYS A 152 23.01 -36.50 17.91
N THR A 153 22.16 -37.34 17.34
CA THR A 153 21.76 -38.61 17.96
C THR A 153 22.99 -39.51 17.94
N ILE A 154 23.62 -39.75 19.09
CA ILE A 154 24.59 -40.82 19.23
C ILE A 154 23.75 -42.09 19.41
N ALA A 155 23.87 -43.03 18.47
CA ALA A 155 23.21 -44.33 18.55
C ALA A 155 23.81 -45.11 19.73
N PRO A 156 23.01 -45.85 20.52
CA PRO A 156 23.56 -46.81 21.49
C PRO A 156 24.16 -48.00 20.73
N ASP A 157 25.36 -48.43 21.15
CA ASP A 157 26.03 -49.65 20.71
C ASP A 157 25.26 -50.94 21.08
#